data_AF-A0A2M6ZBB3-F1
#
_entry.id   AF-A0A2M6ZBB3-F1
#
_cell.length_a   1.000
_cell.length_b   1.000
_cell.length_c   1.000
_cell.angle_alpha   90.00
_cell.angle_beta   90.00
_cell.angle_gamma   90.00
#
_symmetry.space_group_name_H-M   'P 1'
#
loop_
_entity.id
_entity.type
_entity.pdbx_description
1 polymer ?
#
loop_
_entity_poly.entity_id
_entity_poly.type
_entity_poly.pdbx_seq_one_letter_code
_entity_poly.pdbx_strand_id
1 'polypeptide(L)'
;KNETPDGSRPLYMQDPAHKPSVPGFLLMDEVVPIKDYSIFKAGDVIPYRLPAKPSGSRFDVKADSRHADGRWTVMLHRKFNTGQEDDVVFDVRKRFSFAIAVFDDTGADHSKATRSLVLDFKR
;
A
#
# COMPACT_ATOMS: atom_id res chain seq x y z
N LYS A 1 0.39 5.10 13.31
CA LYS A 1 -1.03 4.97 13.71
C LYS A 1 -1.50 6.36 14.10
N ASN A 2 -2.69 6.78 13.71
CA ASN A 2 -3.22 8.10 14.04
C ASN A 2 -3.91 8.04 15.42
N GLU A 3 -3.12 7.92 16.49
CA GLU A 3 -3.63 7.82 17.86
C GLU A 3 -2.64 8.44 18.86
N THR A 4 -3.17 9.03 19.92
CA THR A 4 -2.40 9.48 21.09
C THR A 4 -1.75 8.30 21.80
N PRO A 5 -0.69 8.52 22.62
CA PRO A 5 0.00 7.41 23.32
C PRO A 5 -0.91 6.55 24.20
N ASP A 6 -1.99 7.11 24.73
CA ASP A 6 -3.03 6.42 25.52
C ASP A 6 -4.14 5.79 24.66
N GLY A 7 -4.09 5.97 23.33
CA GLY A 7 -5.07 5.44 22.38
C GLY A 7 -6.45 6.11 22.43
N SER A 8 -6.63 7.17 23.21
CA SER A 8 -7.96 7.74 23.47
C SER A 8 -8.46 8.65 22.34
N ARG A 9 -7.56 9.22 21.52
CA ARG A 9 -7.89 10.24 20.50
C ARG A 9 -6.95 10.15 19.27
N PRO A 10 -7.37 10.65 18.10
CA PRO A 10 -6.49 10.78 16.94
C PRO A 10 -5.50 11.94 17.10
N LEU A 11 -4.29 11.83 16.54
CA LEU A 11 -3.26 12.89 16.60
C LEU A 11 -3.38 13.92 15.47
N TYR A 12 -3.90 13.48 14.32
CA TYR A 12 -3.86 14.22 13.07
C TYR A 12 -5.22 14.24 12.39
N MET A 13 -5.46 15.28 11.61
CA MET A 13 -6.64 15.46 10.76
C MET A 13 -6.22 15.93 9.37
N GLN A 14 -7.16 15.94 8.43
CA GLN A 14 -6.97 16.57 7.13
C GLN A 14 -6.67 18.06 7.32
N ASP A 15 -5.68 18.59 6.62
CA ASP A 15 -5.49 20.04 6.55
C ASP A 15 -6.76 20.72 6.00
N PRO A 16 -7.47 21.56 6.78
CA PRO A 16 -8.67 22.25 6.32
C PRO A 16 -8.44 23.18 5.13
N ALA A 17 -7.19 23.61 4.90
CA ALA A 17 -6.83 24.43 3.75
C ALA A 17 -6.72 23.64 2.44
N HIS A 18 -6.64 22.31 2.51
CA HIS A 18 -6.41 21.45 1.36
C HIS A 18 -7.50 20.39 1.22
N LYS A 19 -8.09 20.31 0.02
CA LYS A 19 -9.00 19.22 -0.31
C LYS A 19 -8.22 17.88 -0.34
N PRO A 20 -8.74 16.79 0.25
CA PRO A 20 -8.08 15.49 0.20
C PRO A 20 -7.81 15.05 -1.24
N SER A 21 -6.61 14.53 -1.51
CA SER A 21 -6.30 13.97 -2.84
C SER A 21 -7.07 12.70 -3.14
N VAL A 22 -7.39 11.91 -2.12
CA VAL A 22 -8.15 10.66 -2.26
C VAL A 22 -9.32 10.67 -1.26
N PRO A 23 -10.58 10.65 -1.74
CA PRO A 23 -11.75 10.61 -0.86
C PRO A 23 -11.72 9.42 0.11
N GLY A 24 -12.00 9.67 1.39
CA GLY A 24 -12.05 8.63 2.43
C GLY A 24 -10.68 8.23 3.02
N PHE A 25 -9.58 8.79 2.52
CA PHE A 25 -8.24 8.57 3.05
C PHE A 25 -7.68 9.85 3.70
N LEU A 26 -6.82 9.65 4.70
CA LEU A 26 -6.00 10.70 5.29
C LEU A 26 -4.54 10.36 5.02
N LEU A 27 -3.94 10.99 4.03
CA LEU A 27 -2.56 10.69 3.60
C LEU A 27 -1.55 11.36 4.51
N MET A 28 -0.45 10.68 4.83
CA MET A 28 0.58 11.18 5.74
C MET A 28 1.11 12.56 5.33
N ASP A 29 1.22 12.82 4.02
CA ASP A 29 1.74 14.08 3.47
C ASP A 29 0.69 15.24 3.47
N GLU A 30 -0.56 14.97 3.86
CA GLU A 30 -1.69 15.91 3.82
C GLU A 30 -2.26 16.21 5.22
N VAL A 31 -1.63 15.66 6.27
CA VAL A 31 -2.15 15.78 7.63
C VAL A 31 -1.61 17.00 8.36
N VAL A 32 -2.43 17.53 9.27
CA VAL A 32 -2.01 18.50 10.28
C VAL A 32 -2.31 17.97 11.69
N PRO A 33 -1.51 18.34 12.71
CA PRO A 33 -1.82 17.98 14.09
C PRO A 33 -3.16 18.57 14.53
N ILE A 34 -3.96 17.78 15.25
CA ILE A 34 -5.16 18.27 15.91
C ILE A 34 -4.72 19.06 17.15
N LYS A 35 -4.94 20.38 17.12
CA LYS A 35 -4.65 21.28 18.25
C LYS A 35 -5.88 21.56 19.11
N ASP A 36 -7.05 21.49 18.50
CA ASP A 36 -8.34 21.73 19.14
C ASP A 36 -9.30 20.60 18.75
N TYR A 37 -9.74 19.82 19.74
CA TYR A 37 -10.66 18.71 19.53
C TYR A 37 -12.14 19.15 19.56
N SER A 38 -12.43 20.39 19.98
CA SER A 38 -13.80 20.90 20.06
C SER A 38 -14.44 21.14 18.69
N ILE A 39 -13.63 21.19 17.63
CA ILE A 39 -14.09 21.32 16.24
C ILE A 39 -14.84 20.09 15.73
N PHE A 40 -14.66 18.94 16.40
CA PHE A 40 -15.32 17.69 16.04
C PHE A 40 -16.62 17.52 16.80
N LYS A 41 -17.59 16.89 16.16
CA LYS A 41 -18.85 16.48 16.77
C LYS A 41 -18.97 14.96 16.81
N ALA A 42 -19.85 14.47 17.68
CA ALA A 42 -20.16 13.05 17.75
C ALA A 42 -20.58 12.52 16.37
N GLY A 43 -19.97 11.40 15.97
CA GLY A 43 -20.17 10.78 14.65
C GLY A 43 -19.17 11.21 13.57
N ASP A 44 -18.33 12.22 13.81
CA ASP A 44 -17.22 12.51 12.89
C ASP A 44 -16.23 11.33 12.86
N VAL A 45 -15.81 10.95 11.66
CA VAL A 45 -14.91 9.81 11.42
C VAL A 45 -13.56 10.33 10.96
N ILE A 46 -12.51 9.98 11.70
CA ILE A 46 -11.12 10.32 11.36
C ILE A 46 -10.37 9.02 11.06
N PRO A 47 -9.73 8.88 9.88
CA PRO A 47 -9.00 7.67 9.54
C PRO A 47 -7.84 7.36 10.50
N TYR A 48 -7.75 6.09 10.90
CA TYR A 48 -6.72 5.58 11.80
C TYR A 48 -5.37 5.33 11.11
N ARG A 49 -5.43 4.88 9.86
CA ARG A 49 -4.26 4.58 9.04
C ARG A 49 -3.91 5.83 8.24
N LEU A 50 -2.62 6.13 8.17
CA LEU A 50 -2.07 7.24 7.42
C LEU A 50 -1.18 6.67 6.31
N PRO A 51 -1.73 6.31 5.14
CA PRO A 51 -0.91 5.85 4.03
C PRO A 51 0.12 6.92 3.69
N ALA A 52 1.39 6.51 3.65
CA ALA A 52 2.47 7.33 3.15
C ALA A 52 2.78 6.93 1.71
N LYS A 53 3.26 7.87 0.91
CA LYS A 53 3.78 7.53 -0.41
C LYS A 53 4.96 6.56 -0.26
N PRO A 54 4.93 5.40 -0.94
CA PRO A 54 6.06 4.47 -0.91
C PRO A 54 7.30 5.12 -1.53
N SER A 55 8.47 4.75 -1.03
CA SER A 55 9.77 5.20 -1.51
C SER A 55 10.82 4.07 -1.45
N GLY A 56 12.00 4.33 -2.02
CA GLY A 56 13.11 3.37 -2.05
C GLY A 56 12.80 2.09 -2.84
N SER A 57 13.51 1.01 -2.50
CA SER A 57 13.43 -0.31 -3.15
C SER A 57 11.98 -0.82 -3.32
N ARG A 58 11.16 -0.67 -2.28
CA ARG A 58 9.75 -1.09 -2.32
C ARG A 58 8.90 -0.34 -3.36
N PHE A 59 9.31 0.87 -3.76
CA PHE A 59 8.58 1.66 -4.74
C PHE A 59 8.95 1.32 -6.19
N ASP A 60 10.03 0.58 -6.45
CA ASP A 60 10.44 0.24 -7.81
C ASP A 60 9.47 -0.75 -8.49
N VAL A 61 8.69 -1.51 -7.70
CA VAL A 61 7.61 -2.36 -8.20
C VAL A 61 6.34 -1.54 -8.40
N LYS A 62 5.85 -1.54 -9.64
CA LYS A 62 4.59 -0.91 -10.04
C LYS A 62 3.54 -1.98 -10.33
N ALA A 63 2.28 -1.57 -10.25
CA ALA A 63 1.15 -2.46 -10.47
C ALA A 63 0.05 -1.76 -11.25
N ASP A 64 -0.41 -2.41 -12.30
CA ASP A 64 -1.69 -2.12 -12.96
C ASP A 64 -2.66 -3.24 -12.63
N SER A 65 -3.93 -2.90 -12.39
CA SER A 65 -4.93 -3.90 -12.07
C SER A 65 -6.28 -3.59 -12.68
N ARG A 66 -7.04 -4.66 -12.96
CA ARG A 66 -8.41 -4.58 -13.44
C ARG A 66 -9.24 -5.70 -12.82
N HIS A 67 -10.41 -5.35 -12.31
CA HIS A 67 -11.43 -6.31 -11.94
C HIS A 67 -12.52 -6.36 -13.02
N ALA A 68 -12.74 -7.54 -13.60
CA ALA A 68 -13.78 -7.78 -14.61
C ALA A 68 -14.20 -9.26 -14.55
N ASP A 69 -15.48 -9.53 -14.85
CA ASP A 69 -16.02 -10.90 -14.93
C ASP A 69 -15.73 -11.77 -13.70
N GLY A 70 -15.80 -11.15 -12.50
CA GLY A 70 -15.59 -11.81 -11.22
C GLY A 70 -14.12 -12.18 -10.92
N ARG A 71 -13.15 -11.55 -11.61
CA ARG A 71 -11.72 -11.85 -11.44
C ARG A 71 -10.86 -10.59 -11.44
N TRP A 72 -9.79 -10.63 -10.65
CA TRP A 72 -8.69 -9.67 -10.72
C TRP A 72 -7.65 -10.10 -11.74
N THR A 73 -7.25 -9.17 -12.60
CA THR A 73 -6.02 -9.24 -13.38
C THR A 73 -5.06 -8.19 -12.82
N VAL A 74 -3.84 -8.61 -12.47
CA VAL A 74 -2.81 -7.72 -11.91
C VAL A 74 -1.53 -7.92 -12.72
N MET A 75 -0.96 -6.82 -13.20
CA MET A 75 0.35 -6.78 -13.84
C MET A 75 1.32 -6.09 -12.90
N LEU A 76 2.31 -6.84 -12.41
CA LEU A 76 3.44 -6.28 -11.66
C LEU A 76 4.60 -6.04 -12.62
N HIS A 77 5.19 -4.86 -12.56
CA HIS A 77 6.33 -4.51 -13.40
C HIS A 77 7.38 -3.69 -12.66
N ARG A 78 8.65 -3.90 -13.02
CA ARG A 78 9.81 -3.15 -12.52
C ARG A 78 10.97 -3.26 -13.52
N LYS A 79 12.02 -2.47 -13.32
CA LYS A 79 13.27 -2.63 -14.07
C LYS A 79 13.94 -3.96 -13.71
N PHE A 80 14.65 -4.57 -14.66
CA PHE A 80 15.45 -5.77 -14.38
C PHE A 80 16.56 -5.52 -13.36
N ASN A 81 17.15 -4.34 -13.41
CA ASN A 81 18.08 -3.84 -12.41
C ASN A 81 17.54 -2.52 -11.86
N THR A 82 17.18 -2.49 -10.58
CA THR A 82 16.67 -1.31 -9.87
C THR A 82 17.81 -0.47 -9.29
N GLY A 83 19.02 -1.04 -9.17
CA GLY A 83 20.17 -0.40 -8.52
C GLY A 83 20.14 -0.48 -6.99
N GLN A 84 19.16 -1.17 -6.40
CA GLN A 84 19.05 -1.36 -4.96
C GLN A 84 19.82 -2.63 -4.55
N GLU A 85 20.61 -2.55 -3.48
CA GLU A 85 21.47 -3.67 -3.05
C GLU A 85 20.67 -4.87 -2.51
N ASP A 86 19.47 -4.63 -1.99
CA ASP A 86 18.54 -5.64 -1.47
C ASP A 86 17.70 -6.32 -2.56
N ASP A 87 17.78 -5.85 -3.81
CA ASP A 87 16.98 -6.34 -4.92
C ASP A 87 17.68 -7.43 -5.75
N VAL A 88 16.89 -8.43 -6.17
CA VAL A 88 17.34 -9.41 -7.17
C VAL A 88 17.46 -8.75 -8.55
N VAL A 89 18.66 -8.73 -9.12
CA VAL A 89 18.87 -8.33 -10.52
C VAL A 89 18.43 -9.45 -11.48
N PHE A 90 17.43 -9.16 -12.31
CA PHE A 90 16.89 -10.12 -13.27
C PHE A 90 17.73 -10.17 -14.56
N ASP A 91 18.63 -11.14 -14.65
CA ASP A 91 19.25 -11.53 -15.92
C ASP A 91 18.29 -12.41 -16.72
N VAL A 92 17.83 -11.92 -17.87
CA VAL A 92 16.86 -12.61 -18.74
C VAL A 92 17.33 -13.97 -19.28
N ARG A 93 18.60 -14.35 -19.06
CA ARG A 93 19.16 -15.67 -19.41
C ARG A 93 19.04 -16.68 -18.27
N LYS A 94 18.63 -16.24 -17.08
CA LYS A 94 18.53 -17.06 -15.88
C LYS A 94 17.07 -17.34 -15.53
N ARG A 95 16.89 -18.38 -14.73
CA ARG A 95 15.61 -18.72 -14.10
C ARG A 95 15.61 -18.27 -12.65
N PHE A 96 14.48 -17.76 -12.20
CA PHE A 96 14.33 -17.27 -10.83
C PHE A 96 13.18 -17.99 -10.14
N SER A 97 13.42 -18.46 -8.91
CA SER A 97 12.34 -18.94 -8.05
C SER A 97 11.49 -17.76 -7.60
N PHE A 98 10.18 -17.92 -7.64
CA PHE A 98 9.22 -16.89 -7.30
C PHE A 98 8.01 -17.48 -6.57
N ALA A 99 7.33 -16.69 -5.76
CA ALA A 99 6.07 -17.08 -5.13
C ALA A 99 5.16 -15.85 -5.01
N ILE A 100 3.86 -16.06 -5.09
CA ILE A 100 2.85 -15.01 -4.96
C ILE A 100 2.00 -15.31 -3.74
N ALA A 101 1.85 -14.33 -2.86
CA ALA A 101 0.81 -14.34 -1.84
C ALA A 101 -0.39 -13.51 -2.33
N VAL A 102 -1.58 -14.09 -2.24
CA VAL A 102 -2.86 -13.47 -2.61
C VAL A 102 -3.66 -13.22 -1.34
N PHE A 103 -4.23 -12.03 -1.25
CA PHE A 103 -5.06 -11.60 -0.14
C PHE A 103 -6.48 -11.30 -0.66
N ASP A 104 -7.51 -11.87 -0.06
CA ASP A 104 -8.91 -11.80 -0.53
C ASP A 104 -9.85 -10.98 0.37
N ASP A 105 -9.28 -10.28 1.36
CA ASP A 105 -10.00 -9.39 2.30
C ASP A 105 -11.10 -10.08 3.15
N THR A 106 -11.06 -11.41 3.29
CA THR A 106 -12.06 -12.14 4.11
C THR A 106 -11.80 -12.07 5.63
N GLY A 107 -10.85 -11.26 6.08
CA GLY A 107 -10.45 -11.16 7.49
C GLY A 107 -9.54 -12.31 7.91
N ALA A 108 -9.95 -13.16 8.86
CA ALA A 108 -9.12 -14.28 9.28
C ALA A 108 -8.85 -15.24 8.09
N ASP A 109 -7.62 -15.75 7.98
CA ASP A 109 -7.17 -16.66 6.91
C ASP A 109 -7.26 -16.12 5.47
N HIS A 110 -7.21 -14.79 5.30
CA HIS A 110 -7.29 -14.12 4.01
C HIS A 110 -6.06 -14.31 3.10
N SER A 111 -4.97 -14.91 3.57
CA SER A 111 -3.74 -15.07 2.78
C SER A 111 -3.61 -16.48 2.22
N LYS A 112 -3.47 -16.59 0.90
CA LYS A 112 -3.14 -17.84 0.20
C LYS A 112 -1.81 -17.66 -0.53
N ALA A 113 -0.92 -18.64 -0.49
CA ALA A 113 0.33 -18.62 -1.24
C ALA A 113 0.26 -19.58 -2.43
N THR A 114 0.86 -19.21 -3.55
CA THR A 114 1.12 -20.16 -4.63
C THR A 114 2.19 -21.16 -4.19
N ARG A 115 2.25 -22.32 -4.85
CA ARG A 115 3.47 -23.11 -4.87
C ARG A 115 4.61 -22.29 -5.47
N SER A 116 5.85 -22.70 -5.23
CA SER A 116 7.02 -22.10 -5.89
C SER A 116 6.84 -22.14 -7.40
N LEU A 117 6.94 -20.97 -8.01
CA LEU A 117 6.92 -20.72 -9.43
C LEU A 117 8.36 -20.52 -9.93
N VAL A 118 8.55 -20.67 -11.24
CA VAL A 118 9.80 -20.31 -11.91
C VAL A 118 9.49 -19.22 -12.92
N LEU A 119 10.13 -18.07 -12.75
CA LEU A 119 10.16 -17.02 -13.75
C LEU A 119 11.22 -17.38 -14.80
N ASP A 120 10.77 -17.62 -16.03
CA ASP A 120 11.59 -17.92 -17.20
C ASP A 120 11.27 -16.91 -18.31
N PHE A 121 12.26 -16.09 -18.67
CA PHE A 121 12.10 -15.06 -19.70
C PHE A 121 12.22 -15.69 -21.08
N LYS A 122 11.10 -15.83 -21.79
CA LYS A 122 11.10 -16.32 -23.17
C LYS A 122 11.45 -15.20 -24.14
N ARG A 123 12.27 -15.55 -25.13
CA ARG A 123 12.56 -14.72 -26.31
C ARG A 123 11.48 -14.89 -27.36
#